data_AF-A0AAF0T0D9-F1
#
_entry.id   AF-A0AAF0T0D9-F1
#
_cell.length_a   1.000
_cell.length_b   1.000
_cell.length_c   1.000
_cell.angle_alpha   90.00
_cell.angle_beta   90.00
_cell.angle_gamma   90.00
#
_symmetry.space_group_name_H-M   'P 1'
#
loop_
_entity.id
_entity.type
_entity.pdbx_description
1 polymer ?
#
loop_
_entity_poly.entity_id
_entity_poly.type
_entity_poly.pdbx_seq_one_letter_code
_entity_poly.pdbx_strand_id
1 'polypeptide(L)'
;MSTNPLVAGAADTGPSAWAGIWICEDIELIAQGVRTGNWIDGTLGVVSAGLDALAIVSDPVSALLQYGIAWLIEHVKPLSEALDWLAGDPAEITAHAQTWRNVAASLREDAADLARAVRTEVAGWTGAAGTGYRRWADEQQQAVTGLAQGAEAMAAITEGAAGLVAAVRLLVRDAIAACVSRLIVYAAELVASAGLATPLVVEQVTTTVASWGARIARLLRGLLASLRRLMPEVRRLGDLIEKLKQALSRLRHAEPGPSDDLSRVRGKGRGPRMPMNLEAVQRIATKYGVDVSDIQITVNNRMSGLCGITRADQSVMLCRDAFRSEEDLARTLEHERFHVSELREGRPYPKTREEADAFEDRAYAREDEWWQSQPVRPEGAD
;
A
#
# COMPACT_ATOMS: atom_id res chain seq x y z
N MET A 1 47.36 11.59 -21.43
CA MET A 1 46.39 12.65 -21.78
C MET A 1 45.89 13.25 -20.48
N SER A 2 46.05 14.57 -20.29
CA SER A 2 45.64 15.29 -19.08
C SER A 2 44.14 15.55 -19.08
N THR A 3 43.43 15.12 -18.04
CA THR A 3 42.00 15.42 -17.82
C THR A 3 41.83 16.89 -17.40
N ASN A 4 40.92 17.60 -18.07
CA ASN A 4 40.65 19.02 -17.87
C ASN A 4 39.84 19.25 -16.57
N PRO A 5 40.33 20.06 -15.60
CA PRO A 5 39.64 20.31 -14.33
C PRO A 5 38.38 21.19 -14.44
N LEU A 6 38.02 21.66 -15.64
CA LEU A 6 36.81 22.43 -15.92
C LEU A 6 35.68 21.60 -16.57
N VAL A 7 35.90 20.30 -16.80
CA VAL A 7 34.86 19.38 -17.29
C VAL A 7 34.35 18.59 -16.09
N ALA A 8 33.17 18.96 -15.60
CA ALA A 8 32.46 18.13 -14.63
C ALA A 8 32.14 16.78 -15.30
N GLY A 9 32.62 15.68 -14.71
CA GLY A 9 32.15 14.35 -15.07
C GLY A 9 30.63 14.30 -14.88
N ALA A 10 29.93 13.61 -15.78
CA ALA A 10 28.51 13.39 -15.62
C ALA A 10 28.26 12.88 -14.20
N ALA A 11 27.49 13.63 -13.42
CA ALA A 11 27.00 13.11 -12.15
C ALA A 11 26.19 11.86 -12.49
N ASP A 12 26.59 10.71 -11.94
CA ASP A 12 25.77 9.51 -11.91
C ASP A 12 24.59 9.74 -10.97
N THR A 13 23.69 10.64 -11.35
CA THR A 13 22.29 10.57 -10.96
C THR A 13 21.62 9.67 -11.99
N GLY A 14 21.99 8.39 -11.98
CA GLY A 14 21.08 7.36 -12.46
C GLY A 14 19.76 7.50 -11.69
N PRO A 15 18.60 7.25 -12.31
CA PRO A 15 17.33 7.43 -11.65
C PRO A 15 17.28 6.49 -10.45
N SER A 16 17.29 7.02 -9.22
CA SER A 16 16.84 6.26 -8.07
C SER A 16 15.34 6.06 -8.26
N ALA A 17 14.97 4.97 -8.92
CA ALA A 17 13.60 4.49 -9.05
C ALA A 17 13.13 3.94 -7.70
N TRP A 18 13.19 4.78 -6.66
CA TRP A 18 12.67 4.42 -5.36
C TRP A 18 11.15 4.43 -5.48
N ALA A 19 10.53 3.25 -5.34
CA ALA A 19 9.08 3.11 -5.38
C ALA A 19 8.39 4.03 -4.37
N GLY A 20 9.06 4.41 -3.28
CA GLY A 20 8.39 5.15 -2.22
C GLY A 20 8.29 6.66 -2.39
N ILE A 21 8.99 7.31 -3.33
CA ILE A 21 8.64 8.71 -3.69
C ILE A 21 7.25 8.71 -4.34
N TRP A 22 7.02 7.80 -5.30
CA TRP A 22 5.74 7.59 -5.94
C TRP A 22 4.65 7.10 -4.97
N ILE A 23 4.99 6.23 -4.00
CA ILE A 23 4.03 5.79 -2.97
C ILE A 23 3.64 6.96 -2.05
N CYS A 24 4.60 7.79 -1.62
CA CYS A 24 4.32 8.98 -0.81
C CYS A 24 3.41 9.98 -1.56
N GLU A 25 3.70 10.23 -2.84
CA GLU A 25 2.85 11.07 -3.71
C GLU A 25 1.44 10.49 -3.85
N ASP A 26 1.32 9.17 -4.05
CA ASP A 26 0.03 8.49 -4.14
C ASP A 26 -0.77 8.59 -2.84
N ILE A 27 -0.11 8.44 -1.68
CA ILE A 27 -0.74 8.60 -0.37
C ILE A 27 -1.23 10.04 -0.18
N GLU A 28 -0.41 11.03 -0.54
CA GLU A 28 -0.78 12.44 -0.45
C GLU A 28 -1.96 12.76 -1.39
N LEU A 29 -1.98 12.20 -2.59
CA LEU A 29 -3.09 12.35 -3.54
C LEU A 29 -4.40 11.76 -2.99
N ILE A 30 -4.34 10.59 -2.33
CA ILE A 30 -5.49 10.02 -1.62
C ILE A 30 -5.95 10.98 -0.51
N ALA A 31 -5.02 11.46 0.32
CA ALA A 31 -5.33 12.36 1.42
C ALA A 31 -5.98 13.67 0.92
N GLN A 32 -5.49 14.23 -0.18
CA GLN A 32 -6.07 15.40 -0.84
C GLN A 32 -7.46 15.10 -1.42
N GLY A 33 -7.65 13.96 -2.09
CA GLY A 33 -8.95 13.55 -2.61
C GLY A 33 -10.02 13.41 -1.53
N VAL A 34 -9.61 12.94 -0.34
CA VAL A 34 -10.47 12.85 0.84
C VAL A 34 -10.81 14.24 1.38
N ARG A 35 -9.81 15.10 1.58
CA ARG A 35 -9.98 16.46 2.11
C ARG A 35 -10.81 17.36 1.21
N THR A 36 -10.68 17.20 -0.11
CA THR A 36 -11.46 17.97 -1.10
C THR A 36 -12.90 17.49 -1.22
N GLY A 37 -13.25 16.35 -0.60
CA GLY A 37 -14.61 15.83 -0.60
C GLY A 37 -15.06 15.28 -1.95
N ASN A 38 -14.15 14.95 -2.87
CA ASN A 38 -14.50 14.42 -4.21
C ASN A 38 -15.29 13.10 -4.15
N TRP A 39 -15.16 12.38 -3.04
CA TRP A 39 -15.89 11.15 -2.76
C TRP A 39 -17.34 11.38 -2.30
N ILE A 40 -17.70 12.61 -1.91
CA ILE A 40 -19.03 12.96 -1.40
C ILE A 40 -20.02 13.07 -2.57
N ASP A 41 -21.16 12.41 -2.43
CA ASP A 41 -22.24 12.47 -3.41
C ASP A 41 -22.82 13.89 -3.48
N GLY A 42 -22.88 14.44 -4.71
CA GLY A 42 -23.33 15.81 -4.95
C GLY A 42 -24.77 16.09 -4.51
N THR A 43 -25.59 15.06 -4.28
CA THR A 43 -26.95 15.24 -3.71
C THR A 43 -26.95 15.75 -2.27
N LEU A 44 -25.82 15.60 -1.55
CA LEU A 44 -25.65 16.12 -0.20
C LEU A 44 -25.16 17.58 -0.19
N GLY A 45 -24.77 18.13 -1.35
CA GLY A 45 -24.19 19.47 -1.49
C GLY A 45 -22.74 19.57 -0.95
N VAL A 46 -22.17 20.78 -0.98
CA VAL A 46 -20.88 21.06 -0.35
C VAL A 46 -21.08 21.10 1.16
N VAL A 47 -20.85 19.97 1.81
CA VAL A 47 -20.86 19.87 3.26
C VAL A 47 -19.48 20.29 3.77
N SER A 48 -19.36 21.54 4.23
CA SER A 48 -18.20 21.95 5.03
C SER A 48 -18.39 21.43 6.46
N ALA A 49 -17.86 20.24 6.74
CA ALA A 49 -17.96 19.65 8.06
C ALA A 49 -17.05 20.39 9.06
N GLY A 50 -17.61 21.34 9.81
CA GLY A 50 -17.04 21.76 11.10
C GLY A 50 -17.48 20.75 12.17
N LEU A 51 -16.56 20.32 13.02
CA LEU A 51 -16.83 19.35 14.10
C LEU A 51 -17.68 19.94 15.26
N ASP A 52 -18.01 21.23 15.22
CA ASP A 52 -18.83 21.90 16.24
C ASP A 52 -20.31 21.93 15.84
N ALA A 53 -20.98 20.78 15.93
CA ALA A 53 -22.44 20.71 15.78
C ALA A 53 -23.06 19.70 16.76
N LEU A 54 -22.69 19.78 18.04
CA LEU A 54 -23.43 19.12 19.11
C LEU A 54 -24.37 20.12 19.77
N ALA A 55 -25.56 20.27 19.21
CA ALA A 55 -26.65 21.02 19.83
C ALA A 55 -27.83 20.09 20.13
N ILE A 56 -28.18 20.07 21.42
CA ILE A 56 -29.45 19.70 22.08
C ILE A 56 -30.42 18.88 21.21
N VAL A 57 -30.63 17.62 21.61
CA VAL A 57 -31.74 16.80 21.14
C VAL A 57 -33.04 17.47 21.56
N SER A 58 -33.78 18.02 20.59
CA SER A 58 -35.19 18.33 20.78
C SER A 58 -35.94 17.00 20.63
N ASP A 59 -36.76 16.62 21.61
CA ASP A 59 -37.62 15.45 21.51
C ASP A 59 -38.96 15.84 20.83
N PRO A 60 -39.13 15.55 19.53
CA PRO A 60 -40.34 15.89 18.81
C PRO A 60 -41.59 15.13 19.30
N VAL A 61 -41.40 13.95 19.89
CA VAL A 61 -42.50 13.10 20.40
C VAL A 61 -43.04 13.71 21.68
N SER A 62 -42.16 14.17 22.57
CA SER A 62 -42.55 14.92 23.77
C SER A 62 -43.36 16.17 23.45
N ALA A 63 -43.07 16.87 22.35
CA ALA A 63 -43.84 18.04 21.95
C ALA A 63 -45.28 17.68 21.53
N LEU A 64 -45.50 16.54 20.85
CA LEU A 64 -46.83 16.09 20.43
C LEU A 64 -47.65 15.52 21.59
N LEU A 65 -47.01 14.86 22.57
CA LEU A 65 -47.66 14.40 23.79
C LEU A 65 -48.31 15.55 24.57
N GLN A 66 -47.71 16.75 24.57
CA GLN A 66 -48.27 17.94 25.22
C GLN A 66 -49.63 18.37 24.65
N TYR A 67 -49.91 18.06 23.38
CA TYR A 67 -51.18 18.36 22.73
C TYR A 67 -52.18 17.19 22.78
N GLY A 68 -51.84 16.06 23.41
CA GLY A 68 -52.76 14.95 23.66
C GLY A 68 -53.11 14.08 22.45
N ILE A 69 -52.33 14.16 21.36
CA ILE A 69 -52.64 13.48 20.10
C ILE A 69 -51.72 12.27 19.89
N ALA A 70 -52.02 11.17 20.58
CA ALA A 70 -51.17 9.98 20.60
C ALA A 70 -50.98 9.31 19.22
N TRP A 71 -51.97 9.36 18.31
CA TRP A 71 -51.88 8.74 16.99
C TRP A 71 -50.85 9.42 16.05
N LEU A 72 -50.58 10.72 16.26
CA LEU A 72 -49.55 11.44 15.50
C LEU A 72 -48.15 10.92 15.82
N ILE A 73 -47.94 10.38 17.03
CA ILE A 73 -46.65 9.83 17.45
C ILE A 73 -46.28 8.61 16.61
N GLU A 74 -47.25 7.74 16.31
CA GLU A 74 -47.03 6.57 15.46
C GLU A 74 -46.53 6.96 14.06
N HIS A 75 -46.97 8.12 13.56
CA HIS A 75 -46.54 8.64 12.26
C HIS A 75 -45.16 9.30 12.30
N VAL A 76 -44.75 9.86 13.45
CA VAL A 76 -43.43 10.50 13.62
C VAL A 76 -42.35 9.50 14.02
N LYS A 77 -42.71 8.37 14.63
CA LYS A 77 -41.77 7.35 15.09
C LYS A 77 -40.74 6.92 14.02
N PRO A 78 -41.09 6.67 12.75
CA PRO A 78 -40.10 6.31 11.72
C PRO A 78 -39.04 7.38 11.48
N LEU A 79 -39.38 8.65 11.72
CA LEU A 79 -38.45 9.78 11.60
C LEU A 79 -37.47 9.79 12.77
N SER A 80 -37.96 9.55 14.00
CA SER A 80 -37.11 9.42 15.19
C SER A 80 -36.17 8.22 15.10
N GLU A 81 -36.65 7.07 14.62
CA GLU A 81 -35.82 5.89 14.38
C GLU A 81 -34.68 6.16 13.37
N ALA A 82 -34.92 7.00 12.36
CA ALA A 82 -33.87 7.40 11.42
C ALA A 82 -32.77 8.26 12.05
N LEU A 83 -33.09 9.03 13.11
CA LEU A 83 -32.10 9.75 13.91
C LEU A 83 -31.25 8.77 14.72
N ASP A 84 -31.89 7.74 15.30
CA ASP A 84 -31.21 6.68 16.06
C ASP A 84 -30.26 5.86 15.19
N TRP A 85 -30.60 5.59 13.92
CA TRP A 85 -29.66 4.94 12.98
C TRP A 85 -28.39 5.76 12.74
N LEU A 86 -28.49 7.08 12.89
CA LEU A 86 -27.37 8.00 12.78
C LEU A 86 -26.73 8.30 14.13
N ALA A 87 -27.18 7.70 15.24
CA ALA A 87 -26.63 7.87 16.58
C ALA A 87 -25.34 7.04 16.77
N GLY A 88 -24.24 7.45 16.13
CA GLY A 88 -22.89 7.06 16.52
C GLY A 88 -22.29 7.97 17.59
N ASP A 89 -21.14 7.59 18.14
CA ASP A 89 -20.36 8.35 19.12
C ASP A 89 -19.30 9.23 18.41
N PRO A 90 -19.51 10.55 18.31
CA PRO A 90 -18.57 11.45 17.65
C PRO A 90 -17.26 11.62 18.44
N ALA A 91 -17.29 11.44 19.76
CA ALA A 91 -16.12 11.56 20.60
C ALA A 91 -15.16 10.39 20.35
N GLU A 92 -15.68 9.17 20.25
CA GLU A 92 -14.90 7.98 19.87
C GLU A 92 -14.29 8.12 18.48
N ILE A 93 -15.06 8.60 17.49
CA ILE A 93 -14.54 8.80 16.13
C ILE A 93 -13.43 9.86 16.11
N THR A 94 -13.61 10.96 16.85
CA THR A 94 -12.59 12.02 17.00
C THR A 94 -11.35 11.49 17.69
N ALA A 95 -11.50 10.67 18.73
CA ALA A 95 -10.38 10.03 19.43
C ALA A 95 -9.60 9.07 18.51
N HIS A 96 -10.29 8.31 17.65
CA HIS A 96 -9.64 7.47 16.64
C HIS A 96 -8.87 8.28 15.61
N ALA A 97 -9.45 9.38 15.09
CA ALA A 97 -8.75 10.28 14.18
C ALA A 97 -7.51 10.90 14.83
N GLN A 98 -7.63 11.33 16.10
CA GLN A 98 -6.50 11.86 16.85
C GLN A 98 -5.42 10.81 17.12
N THR A 99 -5.81 9.55 17.34
CA THR A 99 -4.86 8.43 17.46
C THR A 99 -4.01 8.31 16.20
N TRP A 100 -4.63 8.38 15.02
CA TRP A 100 -3.90 8.35 13.75
C TRP A 100 -2.96 9.55 13.59
N ARG A 101 -3.38 10.76 13.99
CA ARG A 101 -2.49 11.94 14.00
C ARG A 101 -1.30 11.77 14.94
N ASN A 102 -1.52 11.22 16.13
CA ASN A 102 -0.44 10.96 17.09
C ASN A 102 0.58 9.96 16.51
N VAL A 103 0.10 8.91 15.83
CA VAL A 103 0.96 7.97 15.10
C VAL A 103 1.74 8.67 13.99
N ALA A 104 1.07 9.51 13.19
CA ALA A 104 1.73 10.29 12.14
C ALA A 104 2.82 11.22 12.70
N ALA A 105 2.55 11.91 13.81
CA ALA A 105 3.51 12.78 14.48
C ALA A 105 4.74 12.00 14.98
N SER A 106 4.52 10.88 15.69
CA SER A 106 5.60 10.01 16.17
C SER A 106 6.48 9.51 15.02
N LEU A 107 5.90 9.06 13.91
CA LEU A 107 6.65 8.59 12.75
C LEU A 107 7.45 9.71 12.08
N ARG A 108 6.93 10.95 12.04
CA ARG A 108 7.69 12.12 11.54
C ARG A 108 8.88 12.44 12.43
N GLU A 109 8.70 12.36 13.75
CA GLU A 109 9.78 12.54 14.71
C GLU A 109 10.87 11.49 14.52
N ASP A 110 10.51 10.20 14.42
CA ASP A 110 11.45 9.12 14.16
C ASP A 110 12.24 9.32 12.84
N ALA A 111 11.55 9.73 11.77
CA ALA A 111 12.20 10.03 10.50
C ALA A 111 13.16 11.23 10.60
N ALA A 112 12.76 12.28 11.33
CA ALA A 112 13.59 13.46 11.54
C ALA A 112 14.82 13.15 12.41
N ASP A 113 14.66 12.31 13.41
CA ASP A 113 15.72 11.81 14.29
C ASP A 113 16.74 10.98 13.51
N LEU A 114 16.27 10.04 12.67
CA LEU A 114 17.13 9.26 11.77
C LEU A 114 17.92 10.18 10.84
N ALA A 115 17.25 11.12 10.18
CA ALA A 115 17.89 12.05 9.27
C ALA A 115 18.95 12.92 9.98
N ARG A 116 18.67 13.32 11.22
CA ARG A 116 19.62 14.08 12.06
C ARG A 116 20.84 13.24 12.41
N ALA A 117 20.64 12.03 12.93
CA ALA A 117 21.73 11.12 13.30
C ALA A 117 22.65 10.82 12.11
N VAL A 118 22.07 10.55 10.93
CA VAL A 118 22.85 10.35 9.69
C VAL A 118 23.68 11.59 9.34
N ARG A 119 23.14 12.79 9.49
CA ARG A 119 23.88 14.03 9.21
C ARG A 119 24.97 14.33 10.22
N THR A 120 24.81 13.95 11.50
CA THR A 120 25.75 14.34 12.57
C THR A 120 26.78 13.28 12.90
N GLU A 121 26.40 12.00 12.89
CA GLU A 121 27.23 10.91 13.42
C GLU A 121 28.08 10.24 12.34
N VAL A 122 27.63 10.26 11.08
CA VAL A 122 28.35 9.66 9.94
C VAL A 122 28.82 10.70 8.91
N ALA A 123 28.86 11.98 9.28
CA ALA A 123 29.37 13.06 8.42
C ALA A 123 30.82 12.83 7.97
N GLY A 124 31.67 12.33 8.88
CA GLY A 124 33.07 12.03 8.59
C GLY A 124 33.27 10.74 7.80
N TRP A 125 32.22 9.93 7.59
CA TRP A 125 32.34 8.64 6.92
C TRP A 125 32.37 8.81 5.40
N THR A 126 33.58 8.70 4.84
CA THR A 126 33.86 8.84 3.41
C THR A 126 34.00 7.47 2.72
N GLY A 127 34.11 7.47 1.39
CA GLY A 127 34.20 6.25 0.58
C GLY A 127 32.86 5.61 0.25
N ALA A 128 32.91 4.46 -0.43
CA ALA A 128 31.73 3.76 -0.93
C ALA A 128 30.78 3.33 0.20
N ALA A 129 31.32 2.81 1.31
CA ALA A 129 30.54 2.35 2.47
C ALA A 129 29.73 3.49 3.12
N GLY A 130 30.33 4.67 3.34
CA GLY A 130 29.62 5.81 3.91
C GLY A 130 28.53 6.35 2.99
N THR A 131 28.76 6.33 1.68
CA THR A 131 27.75 6.72 0.68
C THR A 131 26.60 5.72 0.62
N GLY A 132 26.91 4.42 0.65
CA GLY A 132 25.92 3.34 0.70
C GLY A 132 25.06 3.41 1.95
N TYR A 133 25.66 3.64 3.12
CA TYR A 133 24.91 3.81 4.38
C TYR A 133 23.96 5.00 4.33
N ARG A 134 24.43 6.18 3.85
CA ARG A 134 23.56 7.37 3.71
C ARG A 134 22.39 7.10 2.76
N ARG A 135 22.61 6.39 1.65
CA ARG A 135 21.54 5.98 0.74
C ARG A 135 20.55 5.05 1.43
N TRP A 136 21.01 3.98 2.07
CA TRP A 136 20.16 3.06 2.83
C TRP A 136 19.34 3.77 3.91
N ALA A 137 19.96 4.72 4.63
CA ALA A 137 19.28 5.47 5.67
C ALA A 137 18.25 6.47 5.11
N ASP A 138 18.53 7.08 3.96
CA ASP A 138 17.57 7.93 3.24
C ASP A 138 16.35 7.11 2.77
N GLU A 139 16.56 5.90 2.25
CA GLU A 139 15.46 4.99 1.88
C GLU A 139 14.59 4.60 3.09
N GLN A 140 15.22 4.32 4.24
CA GLN A 140 14.50 4.08 5.50
C GLN A 140 13.71 5.32 5.93
N GLN A 141 14.33 6.51 5.90
CA GLN A 141 13.69 7.78 6.25
C GLN A 141 12.47 8.05 5.36
N GLN A 142 12.59 7.87 4.04
CA GLN A 142 11.49 8.06 3.10
C GLN A 142 10.35 7.07 3.35
N ALA A 143 10.65 5.82 3.69
CA ALA A 143 9.63 4.82 4.00
C ALA A 143 8.85 5.15 5.27
N VAL A 144 9.54 5.57 6.34
CA VAL A 144 8.91 6.03 7.58
C VAL A 144 8.09 7.30 7.35
N THR A 145 8.58 8.22 6.52
CA THR A 145 7.84 9.43 6.12
C THR A 145 6.55 9.08 5.38
N GLY A 146 6.59 8.11 4.46
CA GLY A 146 5.40 7.61 3.77
C GLY A 146 4.39 6.96 4.72
N LEU A 147 4.85 6.21 5.73
CA LEU A 147 3.97 5.66 6.76
C LEU A 147 3.31 6.76 7.58
N ALA A 148 4.04 7.84 7.90
CA ALA A 148 3.49 8.99 8.59
C ALA A 148 2.41 9.70 7.76
N GLN A 149 2.63 9.87 6.46
CA GLN A 149 1.61 10.38 5.53
C GLN A 149 0.41 9.44 5.45
N GLY A 150 0.63 8.12 5.46
CA GLY A 150 -0.45 7.14 5.45
C GLY A 150 -1.32 7.21 6.71
N ALA A 151 -0.70 7.39 7.87
CA ALA A 151 -1.42 7.63 9.12
C ALA A 151 -2.21 8.96 9.08
N GLU A 152 -1.65 10.03 8.53
CA GLU A 152 -2.37 11.29 8.32
C GLU A 152 -3.58 11.13 7.38
N ALA A 153 -3.41 10.36 6.30
CA ALA A 153 -4.50 10.05 5.38
C ALA A 153 -5.63 9.27 6.08
N MET A 154 -5.30 8.32 6.95
CA MET A 154 -6.28 7.60 7.77
C MET A 154 -7.03 8.53 8.75
N ALA A 155 -6.34 9.50 9.35
CA ALA A 155 -6.99 10.53 10.16
C ALA A 155 -7.99 11.34 9.32
N ALA A 156 -7.56 11.83 8.16
CA ALA A 156 -8.41 12.61 7.25
C ALA A 156 -9.64 11.81 6.74
N ILE A 157 -9.47 10.52 6.44
CA ILE A 157 -10.57 9.61 6.05
C ILE A 157 -11.58 9.48 7.18
N THR A 158 -11.08 9.26 8.40
CA THR A 158 -11.93 9.09 9.59
C THR A 158 -12.74 10.36 9.86
N GLU A 159 -12.10 11.52 9.82
CA GLU A 159 -12.76 12.82 10.02
C GLU A 159 -13.72 13.18 8.89
N GLY A 160 -13.35 12.93 7.63
CA GLY A 160 -14.23 13.16 6.49
C GLY A 160 -15.50 12.33 6.57
N ALA A 161 -15.37 11.04 6.92
CA ALA A 161 -16.52 10.16 7.15
C ALA A 161 -17.37 10.63 8.35
N ALA A 162 -16.72 11.00 9.46
CA ALA A 162 -17.40 11.54 10.65
C ALA A 162 -18.20 12.80 10.33
N GLY A 163 -17.55 13.74 9.63
CA GLY A 163 -18.14 15.01 9.21
C GLY A 163 -19.33 14.81 8.29
N LEU A 164 -19.25 13.86 7.36
CA LEU A 164 -20.39 13.52 6.50
C LEU A 164 -21.57 12.94 7.28
N VAL A 165 -21.32 12.02 8.21
CA VAL A 165 -22.36 11.47 9.09
C VAL A 165 -22.99 12.57 9.95
N ALA A 166 -22.18 13.46 10.52
CA ALA A 166 -22.64 14.59 11.33
C ALA A 166 -23.53 15.54 10.52
N ALA A 167 -23.14 15.86 9.28
CA ALA A 167 -23.94 16.70 8.41
C ALA A 167 -25.26 16.05 8.01
N VAL A 168 -25.26 14.75 7.68
CA VAL A 168 -26.50 14.02 7.38
C VAL A 168 -27.40 13.98 8.62
N ARG A 169 -26.84 13.77 9.81
CA ARG A 169 -27.58 13.85 11.08
C ARG A 169 -28.23 15.23 11.27
N LEU A 170 -27.50 16.31 11.00
CA LEU A 170 -28.04 17.67 11.08
C LEU A 170 -29.21 17.87 10.09
N LEU A 171 -29.03 17.48 8.84
CA LEU A 171 -30.07 17.60 7.81
C LEU A 171 -31.31 16.76 8.12
N VAL A 172 -31.13 15.56 8.70
CA VAL A 172 -32.23 14.72 9.18
C VAL A 172 -32.93 15.39 10.36
N ARG A 173 -32.19 15.88 11.36
CA ARG A 173 -32.77 16.62 12.50
C ARG A 173 -33.59 17.82 12.04
N ASP A 174 -33.08 18.63 11.12
CA ASP A 174 -33.78 19.81 10.61
C ASP A 174 -35.06 19.42 9.85
N ALA A 175 -35.00 18.32 9.09
CA ALA A 175 -36.18 17.76 8.43
C ALA A 175 -37.25 17.32 9.44
N ILE A 176 -36.84 16.67 10.54
CA ILE A 176 -37.74 16.23 11.61
C ILE A 176 -38.35 17.43 12.33
N ALA A 177 -37.55 18.42 12.70
CA ALA A 177 -38.01 19.63 13.36
C ALA A 177 -39.05 20.38 12.51
N ALA A 178 -38.80 20.52 11.21
CA ALA A 178 -39.74 21.13 10.27
C ALA A 178 -41.04 20.29 10.11
N CYS A 179 -40.93 18.96 10.11
CA CYS A 179 -42.10 18.08 10.10
C CYS A 179 -42.96 18.31 11.34
N VAL A 180 -42.34 18.25 12.53
CA VAL A 180 -43.04 18.32 13.82
C VAL A 180 -43.66 19.69 14.04
N SER A 181 -42.99 20.77 13.63
CA SER A 181 -43.56 22.11 13.64
C SER A 181 -44.89 22.18 12.88
N ARG A 182 -45.00 21.53 11.71
CA ARG A 182 -46.27 21.45 10.96
C ARG A 182 -47.31 20.59 11.66
N LEU A 183 -46.90 19.47 12.24
CA LEU A 183 -47.82 18.59 12.97
C LEU A 183 -48.44 19.27 14.20
N ILE A 184 -47.70 20.16 14.87
CA ILE A 184 -48.25 20.97 15.97
C ILE A 184 -49.34 21.93 15.46
N VAL A 185 -49.18 22.52 14.26
CA VAL A 185 -50.21 23.36 13.65
C VAL A 185 -51.48 22.54 13.35
N TYR A 186 -51.33 21.35 12.77
CA TYR A 186 -52.45 20.45 12.51
C TYR A 186 -53.13 19.96 13.79
N ALA A 187 -52.36 19.74 14.86
CA ALA A 187 -52.88 19.40 16.17
C ALA A 187 -53.77 20.53 16.74
N ALA A 188 -53.33 21.78 16.62
CA ALA A 188 -54.11 22.94 17.03
C ALA A 188 -55.40 23.10 16.20
N GLU A 189 -55.35 22.84 14.89
CA GLU A 189 -56.53 22.85 14.01
C GLU A 189 -57.56 21.79 14.40
N LEU A 190 -57.11 20.58 14.74
CA LEU A 190 -57.95 19.50 15.26
C LEU A 190 -58.67 19.91 16.55
N VAL A 191 -57.94 20.52 17.50
CA VAL A 191 -58.52 21.01 18.77
C VAL A 191 -59.52 22.13 18.51
N ALA A 192 -59.17 23.13 17.69
CA ALA A 192 -60.02 24.27 17.38
C ALA A 192 -61.31 23.87 16.62
N SER A 193 -61.22 22.85 15.77
CA SER A 193 -62.37 22.31 15.04
C SER A 193 -63.19 21.26 15.82
N ALA A 194 -62.84 20.99 17.08
CA ALA A 194 -63.44 19.93 17.89
C ALA A 194 -63.43 18.56 17.18
N GLY A 195 -62.39 18.28 16.39
CA GLY A 195 -62.23 17.03 15.64
C GLY A 195 -62.95 16.97 14.28
N LEU A 196 -63.69 18.02 13.86
CA LEU A 196 -64.38 18.01 12.57
C LEU A 196 -63.41 17.99 11.37
N ALA A 197 -62.22 18.57 11.52
CA ALA A 197 -61.19 18.58 10.47
C ALA A 197 -60.39 17.26 10.36
N THR A 198 -60.71 16.23 11.16
CA THR A 198 -59.92 14.98 11.24
C THR A 198 -59.59 14.35 9.88
N PRO A 199 -60.55 14.16 8.94
CA PRO A 199 -60.23 13.52 7.66
C PRO A 199 -59.19 14.30 6.86
N LEU A 200 -59.30 15.64 6.84
CA LEU A 200 -58.38 16.53 6.13
C LEU A 200 -56.99 16.52 6.78
N VAL A 201 -56.94 16.61 8.11
CA VAL A 201 -55.69 16.62 8.87
C VAL A 201 -54.94 15.31 8.70
N VAL A 202 -55.62 14.16 8.71
CA VAL A 202 -54.99 12.86 8.46
C VAL A 202 -54.30 12.84 7.09
N GLU A 203 -54.99 13.28 6.03
CA GLU A 203 -54.42 13.36 4.68
C GLU A 203 -53.16 14.26 4.64
N GLN A 204 -53.23 15.44 5.27
CA GLN A 204 -52.12 16.38 5.34
C GLN A 204 -50.92 15.84 6.12
N VAL A 205 -51.17 15.17 7.25
CA VAL A 205 -50.15 14.54 8.09
C VAL A 205 -49.44 13.45 7.31
N THR A 206 -50.18 12.50 6.72
CA THR A 206 -49.60 11.38 5.97
C THR A 206 -48.76 11.89 4.80
N THR A 207 -49.26 12.87 4.05
CA THR A 207 -48.52 13.48 2.93
C THR A 207 -47.24 14.18 3.41
N THR A 208 -47.34 14.92 4.51
CA THR A 208 -46.19 15.64 5.10
C THR A 208 -45.11 14.65 5.55
N VAL A 209 -45.48 13.66 6.35
CA VAL A 209 -44.57 12.62 6.86
C VAL A 209 -43.94 11.84 5.71
N ALA A 210 -44.73 11.43 4.71
CA ALA A 210 -44.22 10.71 3.54
C ALA A 210 -43.19 11.56 2.76
N SER A 211 -43.44 12.85 2.58
CA SER A 211 -42.51 13.76 1.89
C SER A 211 -41.17 13.90 2.62
N TRP A 212 -41.19 13.97 3.95
CA TRP A 212 -39.99 14.04 4.78
C TRP A 212 -39.25 12.71 4.85
N GLY A 213 -39.98 11.60 4.96
CA GLY A 213 -39.43 10.25 4.85
C GLY A 213 -38.69 10.06 3.53
N ALA A 214 -39.26 10.51 2.41
CA ALA A 214 -38.60 10.47 1.10
C ALA A 214 -37.35 11.36 1.04
N ARG A 215 -37.33 12.50 1.73
CA ARG A 215 -36.15 13.37 1.84
C ARG A 215 -35.04 12.71 2.67
N ILE A 216 -35.35 12.18 3.85
CA ILE A 216 -34.39 11.46 4.69
C ILE A 216 -33.82 10.26 3.94
N ALA A 217 -34.66 9.48 3.26
CA ALA A 217 -34.21 8.34 2.48
C ALA A 217 -33.24 8.76 1.35
N ARG A 218 -33.43 9.93 0.73
CA ARG A 218 -32.46 10.48 -0.25
C ARG A 218 -31.12 10.83 0.42
N LEU A 219 -31.14 11.49 1.58
CA LEU A 219 -29.93 11.82 2.33
C LEU A 219 -29.15 10.58 2.74
N LEU A 220 -29.83 9.55 3.27
CA LEU A 220 -29.21 8.28 3.65
C LEU A 220 -28.61 7.55 2.44
N ARG A 221 -29.29 7.58 1.28
CA ARG A 221 -28.73 7.01 0.03
C ARG A 221 -27.48 7.77 -0.42
N GLY A 222 -27.49 9.11 -0.33
CA GLY A 222 -26.32 9.94 -0.61
C GLY A 222 -25.15 9.57 0.32
N LEU A 223 -25.40 9.43 1.62
CA LEU A 223 -24.39 9.00 2.60
C LEU A 223 -23.77 7.66 2.22
N LEU A 224 -24.61 6.65 1.96
CA LEU A 224 -24.15 5.31 1.56
C LEU A 224 -23.37 5.34 0.25
N ALA A 225 -23.81 6.14 -0.73
CA ALA A 225 -23.11 6.30 -1.99
C ALA A 225 -21.72 6.92 -1.79
N SER A 226 -21.61 7.97 -0.97
CA SER A 226 -20.34 8.60 -0.63
C SER A 226 -19.40 7.61 0.05
N LEU A 227 -19.86 6.92 1.09
CA LEU A 227 -19.03 5.93 1.80
C LEU A 227 -18.56 4.82 0.86
N ARG A 228 -19.42 4.38 -0.07
CA ARG A 228 -19.03 3.39 -1.10
C ARG A 228 -17.97 3.91 -2.07
N ARG A 229 -17.97 5.19 -2.39
CA ARG A 229 -16.91 5.84 -3.21
C ARG A 229 -15.61 6.02 -2.44
N LEU A 230 -15.67 6.12 -1.11
CA LEU A 230 -14.50 6.24 -0.25
C LEU A 230 -13.78 4.90 -0.03
N MET A 231 -14.52 3.78 0.06
CA MET A 231 -13.93 2.46 0.35
C MET A 231 -12.74 2.04 -0.56
N PRO A 232 -12.77 2.26 -1.89
CA PRO A 232 -11.63 1.91 -2.75
C PRO A 232 -10.37 2.68 -2.39
N GLU A 233 -10.48 3.96 -2.01
CA GLU A 233 -9.34 4.79 -1.60
C GLU A 233 -8.73 4.30 -0.28
N VAL A 234 -9.57 3.88 0.68
CA VAL A 234 -9.09 3.26 1.93
C VAL A 234 -8.31 1.96 1.65
N ARG A 235 -8.80 1.13 0.73
CA ARG A 235 -8.10 -0.11 0.33
C ARG A 235 -6.78 0.18 -0.36
N ARG A 236 -6.80 1.13 -1.30
CA ARG A 236 -5.58 1.58 -2.01
C ARG A 236 -4.54 2.11 -1.03
N LEU A 237 -4.96 2.89 -0.03
CA LEU A 237 -4.08 3.36 1.04
C LEU A 237 -3.49 2.20 1.84
N GLY A 238 -4.29 1.19 2.20
CA GLY A 238 -3.81 -0.02 2.85
C GLY A 238 -2.74 -0.77 2.04
N ASP A 239 -2.94 -0.90 0.73
CA ASP A 239 -1.97 -1.53 -0.17
C ASP A 239 -0.64 -0.74 -0.24
N LEU A 240 -0.72 0.60 -0.23
CA LEU A 240 0.46 1.48 -0.22
C LEU A 240 1.23 1.38 1.10
N ILE A 241 0.54 1.33 2.24
CA ILE A 241 1.14 1.10 3.56
C ILE A 241 1.85 -0.26 3.62
N GLU A 242 1.23 -1.32 3.08
CA GLU A 242 1.85 -2.64 3.03
C GLU A 242 3.10 -2.65 2.13
N LYS A 243 3.10 -1.92 1.01
CA LYS A 243 4.31 -1.74 0.17
C LYS A 243 5.44 -1.04 0.93
N LEU A 244 5.13 0.01 1.71
CA LEU A 244 6.13 0.69 2.55
C LEU A 244 6.70 -0.23 3.62
N LYS A 245 5.84 -1.01 4.29
CA LYS A 245 6.27 -2.02 5.26
C LYS A 245 7.14 -3.09 4.61
N GLN A 246 6.81 -3.54 3.40
CA GLN A 246 7.65 -4.46 2.63
C GLN A 246 9.01 -3.82 2.30
N ALA A 247 9.04 -2.56 1.89
CA ALA A 247 10.30 -1.83 1.64
C ALA A 247 11.18 -1.79 2.90
N LEU A 248 10.63 -1.40 4.05
CA LEU A 248 11.33 -1.43 5.34
C LEU A 248 11.82 -2.84 5.70
N SER A 249 10.99 -3.86 5.45
CA SER A 249 11.37 -5.25 5.72
C SER A 249 12.54 -5.71 4.85
N ARG A 250 12.58 -5.29 3.58
CA ARG A 250 13.71 -5.58 2.67
C ARG A 250 14.97 -4.85 3.11
N LEU A 251 14.84 -3.61 3.57
CA LEU A 251 15.96 -2.82 4.11
C LEU A 251 16.51 -3.41 5.42
N ARG A 252 15.65 -4.05 6.23
CA ARG A 252 16.03 -4.77 7.45
C ARG A 252 16.62 -6.15 7.18
N HIS A 253 16.03 -6.88 6.23
CA HIS A 253 16.45 -8.21 5.79
C HIS A 253 17.42 -8.17 4.61
N ALA A 254 18.04 -7.01 4.37
CA ALA A 254 19.22 -6.94 3.55
C ALA A 254 20.36 -7.71 4.26
N GLU A 255 20.29 -9.04 4.22
CA GLU A 255 21.46 -9.81 3.76
C GLU A 255 21.94 -9.12 2.50
N PRO A 256 23.25 -8.95 2.26
CA PRO A 256 23.78 -8.15 1.17
C PRO A 256 23.07 -8.49 -0.15
N GLY A 257 22.03 -7.71 -0.45
CA GLY A 257 21.22 -7.86 -1.65
C GLY A 257 22.07 -7.37 -2.80
N PRO A 258 21.91 -7.96 -4.00
CA PRO A 258 22.90 -7.90 -5.06
C PRO A 258 23.27 -6.46 -5.33
N SER A 259 24.57 -6.22 -5.41
CA SER A 259 25.12 -4.95 -5.85
C SER A 259 24.44 -4.61 -7.16
N ASP A 260 24.18 -3.33 -7.40
CA ASP A 260 23.92 -2.80 -8.73
C ASP A 260 25.20 -2.89 -9.60
N ASP A 261 25.87 -4.04 -9.57
CA ASP A 261 26.96 -4.39 -10.46
C ASP A 261 26.36 -5.25 -11.58
N LEU A 262 26.21 -4.58 -12.72
CA LEU A 262 26.35 -5.16 -14.06
C LEU A 262 25.31 -6.21 -14.45
N SER A 263 24.12 -5.82 -14.93
CA SER A 263 23.33 -6.65 -15.87
C SER A 263 23.05 -8.13 -15.51
N ARG A 264 23.08 -8.53 -14.23
CA ARG A 264 23.03 -9.96 -13.82
C ARG A 264 21.63 -10.57 -13.72
N VAL A 265 20.55 -9.82 -13.98
CA VAL A 265 19.18 -10.39 -13.98
C VAL A 265 18.86 -10.92 -15.38
N ARG A 266 19.09 -12.21 -15.59
CA ARG A 266 18.52 -12.92 -16.74
C ARG A 266 17.06 -13.29 -16.50
N GLY A 267 16.23 -13.02 -17.49
CA GLY A 267 14.91 -13.66 -17.60
C GLY A 267 15.05 -15.19 -17.71
N LYS A 268 13.93 -15.91 -17.61
CA LYS A 268 13.92 -17.37 -17.75
C LYS A 268 14.59 -17.80 -19.07
N GLY A 269 15.56 -18.72 -19.00
CA GLY A 269 16.23 -19.28 -20.17
C GLY A 269 15.29 -20.10 -21.08
N ARG A 270 15.76 -20.39 -22.30
CA ARG A 270 15.03 -21.16 -23.31
C ARG A 270 15.09 -22.67 -23.06
N GLY A 271 14.17 -23.39 -23.69
CA GLY A 271 14.07 -24.84 -23.63
C GLY A 271 13.16 -25.38 -22.52
N PRO A 272 12.95 -26.71 -22.49
CA PRO A 272 12.04 -27.34 -21.55
C PRO A 272 12.53 -27.23 -20.10
N ARG A 273 11.60 -27.29 -19.15
CA ARG A 273 11.94 -27.35 -17.72
C ARG A 273 12.68 -28.64 -17.41
N MET A 274 13.76 -28.56 -16.65
CA MET A 274 14.58 -29.72 -16.31
C MET A 274 14.08 -30.41 -15.03
N PRO A 275 14.11 -31.77 -14.97
CA PRO A 275 13.89 -32.46 -13.72
C PRO A 275 15.05 -32.19 -12.75
N MET A 276 14.72 -31.97 -11.47
CA MET A 276 15.68 -31.59 -10.44
C MET A 276 16.34 -32.84 -9.84
N ASN A 277 17.21 -33.48 -10.62
CA ASN A 277 17.95 -34.66 -10.19
C ASN A 277 19.33 -34.72 -10.89
N LEU A 278 20.23 -35.54 -10.34
CA LEU A 278 21.60 -35.68 -10.87
C LEU A 278 21.64 -36.29 -12.27
N GLU A 279 20.66 -37.11 -12.65
CA GLU A 279 20.56 -37.67 -13.99
C GLU A 279 20.34 -36.56 -15.05
N ALA A 280 19.49 -35.57 -14.74
CA ALA A 280 19.29 -34.41 -15.59
C ALA A 280 20.55 -33.56 -15.72
N VAL A 281 21.27 -33.37 -14.61
CA VAL A 281 22.55 -32.66 -14.58
C VAL A 281 23.56 -33.34 -15.50
N GLN A 282 23.75 -34.66 -15.36
CA GLN A 282 24.68 -35.44 -16.19
C GLN A 282 24.29 -35.39 -17.67
N ARG A 283 22.99 -35.50 -17.98
CA ARG A 283 22.48 -35.42 -19.35
C ARG A 283 22.75 -34.06 -20.00
N ILE A 284 22.51 -32.96 -19.28
CA ILE A 284 22.77 -31.60 -19.80
C ILE A 284 24.28 -31.33 -19.88
N ALA A 285 25.05 -31.71 -18.87
CA ALA A 285 26.51 -31.63 -18.90
C ALA A 285 27.09 -32.33 -20.14
N THR A 286 26.63 -33.56 -20.42
CA THR A 286 27.03 -34.32 -21.61
C THR A 286 26.58 -33.65 -22.91
N LYS A 287 25.33 -33.18 -22.98
CA LYS A 287 24.76 -32.53 -24.17
C LYS A 287 25.57 -31.29 -24.58
N TYR A 288 25.99 -30.49 -23.60
CA TYR A 288 26.71 -29.22 -23.83
C TYR A 288 28.23 -29.33 -23.69
N GLY A 289 28.77 -30.53 -23.49
CA GLY A 289 30.22 -30.75 -23.35
C GLY A 289 30.84 -30.12 -22.10
N VAL A 290 30.06 -29.91 -21.04
CA VAL A 290 30.54 -29.39 -19.75
C VAL A 290 31.04 -30.57 -18.92
N ASP A 291 32.36 -30.71 -18.75
CA ASP A 291 32.93 -31.77 -17.92
C ASP A 291 32.78 -31.44 -16.43
N VAL A 292 31.95 -32.22 -15.75
CA VAL A 292 31.68 -32.12 -14.30
C VAL A 292 32.02 -33.40 -13.55
N SER A 293 32.73 -34.34 -14.22
CA SER A 293 32.98 -35.68 -13.69
C SER A 293 33.82 -35.69 -12.41
N ASP A 294 34.64 -34.67 -12.21
CA ASP A 294 35.51 -34.48 -11.07
C ASP A 294 34.97 -33.47 -10.04
N ILE A 295 33.71 -33.04 -10.17
CA ILE A 295 33.05 -32.07 -9.29
C ILE A 295 31.98 -32.78 -8.45
N GLN A 296 32.04 -32.61 -7.13
CA GLN A 296 30.98 -33.08 -6.23
C GLN A 296 29.75 -32.17 -6.36
N ILE A 297 28.71 -32.61 -7.09
CA ILE A 297 27.47 -31.86 -7.29
C ILE A 297 26.37 -32.37 -6.35
N THR A 298 25.71 -31.43 -5.66
CA THR A 298 24.52 -31.66 -4.84
C THR A 298 23.35 -30.84 -5.37
N VAL A 299 22.11 -31.27 -5.11
CA VAL A 299 20.90 -30.55 -5.54
C VAL A 299 20.04 -30.20 -4.34
N ASN A 300 19.66 -28.94 -4.21
CA ASN A 300 18.85 -28.43 -3.10
C ASN A 300 17.56 -27.76 -3.59
N ASN A 301 16.41 -28.28 -3.17
CA ASN A 301 15.10 -27.79 -3.59
C ASN A 301 14.47 -26.73 -2.66
N ARG A 302 15.12 -26.42 -1.53
CA ARG A 302 14.60 -25.49 -0.51
C ARG A 302 15.06 -24.05 -0.72
N MET A 303 16.08 -23.83 -1.54
CA MET A 303 16.64 -22.51 -1.84
C MET A 303 16.10 -21.98 -3.16
N SER A 304 15.58 -20.76 -3.14
CA SER A 304 15.04 -20.02 -4.31
C SER A 304 15.73 -18.67 -4.44
N GLY A 305 15.88 -18.17 -5.67
CA GLY A 305 16.60 -16.93 -5.98
C GLY A 305 18.05 -17.13 -6.41
N LEU A 306 18.54 -18.38 -6.43
CA LEU A 306 19.91 -18.75 -6.82
C LEU A 306 19.85 -19.95 -7.77
N CYS A 307 20.76 -19.98 -8.75
CA CYS A 307 20.89 -21.10 -9.68
C CYS A 307 21.89 -22.13 -9.17
N GLY A 308 23.08 -21.71 -8.76
CA GLY A 308 24.12 -22.57 -8.20
C GLY A 308 24.94 -21.85 -7.13
N ILE A 309 25.77 -22.61 -6.42
CA ILE A 309 26.77 -22.12 -5.46
C ILE A 309 27.98 -23.05 -5.53
N THR A 310 29.15 -22.50 -5.83
CA THR A 310 30.44 -23.17 -5.63
C THR A 310 30.97 -22.87 -4.23
N ARG A 311 31.34 -23.90 -3.48
CA ARG A 311 31.91 -23.76 -2.12
C ARG A 311 33.43 -23.72 -2.15
N ALA A 312 34.03 -23.23 -1.06
CA ALA A 312 35.48 -23.21 -0.87
C ALA A 312 36.14 -24.61 -0.91
N ASP A 313 35.38 -25.68 -0.65
CA ASP A 313 35.83 -27.07 -0.78
C ASP A 313 35.73 -27.63 -2.22
N GLN A 314 35.44 -26.76 -3.20
CA GLN A 314 35.26 -27.09 -4.61
C GLN A 314 34.03 -27.97 -4.92
N SER A 315 33.12 -28.15 -3.95
CA SER A 315 31.80 -28.75 -4.21
C SER A 315 30.83 -27.72 -4.79
N VAL A 316 29.88 -28.20 -5.60
CA VAL A 316 28.86 -27.36 -6.24
C VAL A 316 27.48 -27.78 -5.73
N MET A 317 26.65 -26.81 -5.36
CA MET A 317 25.25 -27.00 -5.02
C MET A 317 24.37 -26.32 -6.07
N LEU A 318 23.56 -27.09 -6.78
CA LEU A 318 22.56 -26.57 -7.69
C LEU A 318 21.24 -26.35 -6.96
N CYS A 319 20.65 -25.19 -7.16
CA CYS A 319 19.43 -24.73 -6.51
C CYS A 319 18.24 -24.79 -7.49
N ARG A 320 17.05 -24.46 -6.99
CA ARG A 320 15.79 -24.63 -7.75
C ARG A 320 15.79 -23.90 -9.10
N ASP A 321 16.43 -22.74 -9.18
CA ASP A 321 16.30 -21.86 -10.34
C ASP A 321 17.17 -22.30 -11.53
N ALA A 322 18.21 -23.12 -11.30
CA ALA A 322 18.97 -23.75 -12.38
C ALA A 322 18.11 -24.68 -13.23
N PHE A 323 17.03 -25.26 -12.66
CA PHE A 323 16.20 -26.24 -13.36
C PHE A 323 14.97 -25.62 -14.07
N ARG A 324 14.89 -24.28 -14.16
CA ARG A 324 13.74 -23.57 -14.76
C ARG A 324 13.63 -23.80 -16.27
N SER A 325 14.75 -24.00 -16.95
CA SER A 325 14.85 -24.31 -18.37
C SER A 325 16.11 -25.12 -18.66
N GLU A 326 16.25 -25.59 -19.90
CA GLU A 326 17.44 -26.29 -20.35
C GLU A 326 18.65 -25.35 -20.41
N GLU A 327 18.45 -24.14 -20.94
CA GLU A 327 19.47 -23.09 -20.98
C GLU A 327 19.93 -22.69 -19.59
N ASP A 328 19.00 -22.49 -18.64
CA ASP A 328 19.36 -22.14 -17.26
C ASP A 328 20.28 -23.21 -16.64
N LEU A 329 19.98 -24.50 -16.85
CA LEU A 329 20.78 -25.58 -16.29
C LEU A 329 22.16 -25.66 -16.95
N ALA A 330 22.22 -25.57 -18.28
CA ALA A 330 23.47 -25.67 -19.04
C ALA A 330 24.44 -24.53 -18.69
N ARG A 331 23.92 -23.31 -18.64
CA ARG A 331 24.67 -22.11 -18.27
C ARG A 331 25.17 -22.17 -16.82
N THR A 332 24.30 -22.55 -15.89
CA THR A 332 24.70 -22.71 -14.48
C THR A 332 25.82 -23.73 -14.33
N LEU A 333 25.80 -24.82 -15.10
CA LEU A 333 26.86 -25.83 -15.02
C LEU A 333 28.23 -25.30 -15.48
N GLU A 334 28.30 -24.56 -16.59
CA GLU A 334 29.56 -23.94 -17.01
C GLU A 334 30.00 -22.85 -16.02
N HIS A 335 29.06 -22.05 -15.51
CA HIS A 335 29.31 -21.01 -14.52
C HIS A 335 29.98 -21.56 -13.26
N GLU A 336 29.37 -22.55 -12.62
CA GLU A 336 29.91 -23.16 -11.39
C GLU A 336 31.19 -23.96 -11.66
N ARG A 337 31.29 -24.64 -12.81
CA ARG A 337 32.52 -25.31 -13.22
C ARG A 337 33.67 -24.31 -13.37
N PHE A 338 33.41 -23.13 -13.92
CA PHE A 338 34.41 -22.09 -14.06
C PHE A 338 34.92 -21.63 -12.69
N HIS A 339 34.05 -21.41 -11.72
CA HIS A 339 34.47 -21.13 -10.34
C HIS A 339 35.35 -22.23 -9.74
N VAL A 340 34.98 -23.50 -9.94
CA VAL A 340 35.83 -24.62 -9.50
C VAL A 340 37.20 -24.60 -10.18
N SER A 341 37.26 -24.29 -11.48
CA SER A 341 38.53 -24.16 -12.19
C SER A 341 39.40 -23.02 -11.65
N GLU A 342 38.80 -21.87 -11.34
CA GLU A 342 39.50 -20.73 -10.73
C GLU A 342 40.12 -21.10 -9.37
N LEU A 343 39.38 -21.83 -8.53
CA LEU A 343 39.89 -22.30 -7.24
C LEU A 343 41.03 -23.31 -7.39
N ARG A 344 40.97 -24.19 -8.39
CA ARG A 344 42.02 -25.18 -8.68
C ARG A 344 43.28 -24.55 -9.25
N GLU A 345 43.14 -23.45 -9.99
CA GLU A 345 44.25 -22.61 -10.46
C GLU A 345 44.89 -21.79 -9.33
N GLY A 346 44.41 -21.92 -8.10
CA GLY A 346 44.98 -21.28 -6.91
C GLY A 346 44.43 -19.89 -6.64
N ARG A 347 43.34 -19.47 -7.30
CA ARG A 347 42.65 -18.22 -6.93
C ARG A 347 41.99 -18.40 -5.56
N PRO A 348 42.10 -17.42 -4.66
CA PRO A 348 41.48 -17.51 -3.35
C PRO A 348 39.95 -17.47 -3.49
N TYR A 349 39.27 -18.24 -2.66
CA TYR A 349 37.82 -18.11 -2.49
C TYR A 349 37.50 -16.70 -1.95
N PRO A 350 36.52 -15.98 -2.51
CA PRO A 350 36.23 -14.60 -2.14
C PRO A 350 35.84 -14.49 -0.67
N LYS A 351 36.47 -13.55 0.05
CA LYS A 351 36.18 -13.27 1.47
C LYS A 351 35.48 -11.93 1.68
N THR A 352 35.55 -11.06 0.68
CA THR A 352 34.88 -9.76 0.66
C THR A 352 33.83 -9.72 -0.46
N ARG A 353 32.91 -8.76 -0.37
CA ARG A 353 31.88 -8.56 -1.39
C ARG A 353 32.47 -8.15 -2.75
N GLU A 354 33.45 -7.26 -2.75
CA GLU A 354 34.15 -6.84 -3.98
C GLU A 354 34.88 -8.01 -4.66
N GLU A 355 35.51 -8.89 -3.87
CA GLU A 355 36.11 -10.12 -4.39
C GLU A 355 35.08 -11.08 -4.96
N ALA A 356 33.91 -11.21 -4.30
CA ALA A 356 32.81 -12.05 -4.78
C ALA A 356 32.18 -11.48 -6.06
N ASP A 357 31.95 -10.17 -6.13
CA ASP A 357 31.45 -9.50 -7.32
C ASP A 357 32.43 -9.69 -8.50
N ALA A 358 33.73 -9.51 -8.28
CA ALA A 358 34.73 -9.77 -9.31
C ALA A 358 34.81 -11.26 -9.70
N PHE A 359 34.57 -12.17 -8.76
CA PHE A 359 34.53 -13.62 -8.99
C PHE A 359 33.35 -13.99 -9.90
N GLU A 360 32.16 -13.49 -9.58
CA GLU A 360 30.92 -13.67 -10.36
C GLU A 360 30.99 -13.01 -11.74
N ASP A 361 31.55 -11.80 -11.87
CA ASP A 361 31.69 -11.11 -13.16
C ASP A 361 32.46 -11.93 -14.20
N ARG A 362 33.56 -12.55 -13.76
CA ARG A 362 34.36 -13.39 -14.65
C ARG A 362 33.58 -14.63 -15.08
N ALA A 363 32.82 -15.23 -14.16
CA ALA A 363 32.00 -16.39 -14.46
C ALA A 363 30.85 -16.06 -15.42
N TYR A 364 30.14 -14.94 -15.23
CA TYR A 364 29.10 -14.50 -16.16
C TYR A 364 29.66 -14.12 -17.54
N ALA A 365 30.78 -13.40 -17.60
CA ALA A 365 31.42 -13.08 -18.88
C ALA A 365 31.83 -14.36 -19.63
N ARG A 366 32.42 -15.32 -18.92
CA ARG A 366 32.80 -16.63 -19.46
C ARG A 366 31.58 -17.44 -19.92
N GLU A 367 30.54 -17.50 -19.09
CA GLU A 367 29.28 -18.18 -19.39
C GLU A 367 28.64 -17.60 -20.67
N ASP A 368 28.70 -16.28 -20.84
CA ASP A 368 28.13 -15.57 -21.99
C ASP A 368 28.87 -15.87 -23.28
N GLU A 369 30.19 -15.73 -23.25
CA GLU A 369 31.06 -16.11 -24.36
C GLU A 369 30.87 -17.60 -24.72
N TRP A 370 30.87 -18.46 -23.70
CA TRP A 370 30.66 -19.90 -23.87
C TRP A 370 29.31 -20.19 -24.51
N TRP A 371 28.21 -19.62 -24.00
CA TRP A 371 26.87 -19.88 -24.51
C TRP A 371 26.70 -19.37 -25.94
N GLN A 372 27.23 -18.20 -26.28
CA GLN A 372 27.15 -17.69 -27.65
C GLN A 372 27.90 -18.57 -28.66
N SER A 373 28.91 -19.31 -28.19
CA SER A 373 29.66 -20.27 -29.01
C SER A 373 29.02 -21.67 -29.10
N GLN A 374 27.93 -21.95 -28.39
CA GLN A 374 27.34 -23.29 -28.34
C GLN A 374 26.58 -23.65 -29.64
N PRO A 375 26.91 -24.79 -30.29
CA PRO A 375 26.27 -25.22 -31.53
C PRO A 375 24.93 -25.95 -31.33
N VAL A 376 24.61 -26.35 -30.09
CA VAL A 376 23.46 -27.23 -29.76
C VAL A 376 22.40 -26.54 -28.86
N ARG A 377 22.30 -25.21 -28.96
CA ARG A 377 21.36 -24.40 -28.19
C ARG A 377 19.90 -24.84 -28.45
N PRO A 378 18.99 -24.67 -27.47
CA PRO A 378 17.58 -24.96 -27.66
C PRO A 378 16.99 -23.86 -28.55
N GLU A 379 16.94 -24.09 -29.85
CA GLU A 379 16.31 -23.19 -30.83
C GLU A 379 14.81 -23.04 -30.55
N GLY A 380 14.29 -21.82 -30.68
CA GLY A 380 12.87 -21.55 -30.87
C GLY A 380 12.68 -21.14 -32.33
N ALA A 381 11.57 -21.56 -32.95
CA ALA A 381 11.10 -20.94 -34.19
C ALA A 381 11.14 -19.41 -34.06
N ASP A 382 11.68 -18.77 -35.09
CA ASP A 382 12.08 -17.36 -35.19
C ASP A 382 11.18 -16.32 -34.49
#